data_AF-D4I1C1-F1
#
_entry.id   AF-D4I1C1-F1
#
_cell.length_a   1.000
_cell.length_b   1.000
_cell.length_c   1.000
_cell.angle_alpha   90.00
_cell.angle_beta   90.00
_cell.angle_gamma   90.00
#
_symmetry.space_group_name_H-M   'P 1'
#
loop_
_entity.id
_entity.type
_entity.pdbx_description
1 polymer ?
#
loop_
_entity_poly.entity_id
_entity_poly.type
_entity_poly.pdbx_seq_one_letter_code
_entity_poly.pdbx_strand_id
1 'polypeptide(L)' 'MKLPANCLIWCVLIVCVTLLIFTYLTRKSLCEIRYKDGYREVAAFMAYESGK' A
#
# COMPACT_ATOMS: atom_id res chain seq x y z
N MET A 1 0.16 -28.81 26.46
CA MET A 1 -1.07 -28.60 25.67
C MET A 1 -0.72 -28.74 24.19
N LYS A 2 -1.17 -29.81 23.52
CA LYS A 2 -0.96 -30.00 22.08
C LYS A 2 -1.98 -29.13 21.35
N LEU A 3 -1.58 -27.91 20.98
CA LEU A 3 -2.42 -27.04 20.16
C LEU A 3 -2.62 -27.77 18.82
N PRO A 4 -3.86 -28.05 18.39
CA PRO A 4 -4.09 -28.77 17.15
C PRO A 4 -3.45 -27.97 16.02
N ALA A 5 -2.59 -28.60 15.22
CA ALA A 5 -1.85 -27.95 14.14
C ALA A 5 -2.78 -27.13 13.21
N ASN A 6 -4.04 -27.53 13.10
CA ASN A 6 -5.10 -26.81 12.38
C ASN A 6 -5.33 -25.38 12.89
N CYS A 7 -5.24 -25.11 14.20
CA CYS A 7 -5.37 -23.75 14.73
C CYS A 7 -4.22 -22.86 14.27
N LEU A 8 -2.99 -23.39 14.27
CA LEU A 8 -1.83 -22.63 13.80
C LEU A 8 -1.93 -22.34 12.30
N ILE A 9 -2.34 -23.34 11.49
CA ILE A 9 -2.56 -23.15 10.06
C ILE A 9 -3.63 -22.08 9.84
N TRP A 10 -4.75 -22.12 10.57
CA TRP A 10 -5.82 -21.14 10.44
C TRP A 10 -5.37 -19.74 10.85
N CYS A 11 -4.62 -19.60 11.96
CA CYS A 11 -4.04 -18.34 12.37
C CYS A 11 -3.07 -17.77 11.33
N VAL A 12 -2.17 -18.59 10.80
CA VAL A 12 -1.22 -18.17 9.76
C VAL A 12 -1.97 -17.75 8.50
N LEU A 13 -3.01 -18.49 8.11
CA LEU A 13 -3.82 -18.17 6.93
C LEU A 13 -4.54 -16.83 7.10
N ILE A 14 -5.15 -16.58 8.27
CA ILE A 14 -5.77 -15.28 8.60
C ILE A 14 -4.73 -14.15 8.51
N VAL A 15 -3.55 -14.33 9.11
CA VAL A 15 -2.47 -13.33 9.09
C VAL A 15 -1.95 -13.08 7.67
N CYS A 16 -1.78 -14.13 6.87
CA CYS A 16 -1.38 -13.98 5.47
C CYS A 16 -2.43 -13.22 4.66
N VAL A 17 -3.72 -13.52 4.84
CA VAL A 17 -4.81 -12.85 4.12
C VAL A 17 -4.90 -11.37 4.51
N THR A 18 -4.81 -11.04 5.80
CA THR A 18 -4.83 -9.64 6.24
C THR A 18 -3.63 -8.86 5.72
N LEU A 19 -2.42 -9.44 5.74
CA LEU A 19 -1.23 -8.82 5.16
C LEU A 19 -1.33 -8.63 3.64
N LEU A 20 -1.91 -9.59 2.91
CA LEU A 20 -2.14 -9.45 1.47
C LEU A 20 -3.14 -8.33 1.17
N ILE A 21 -4.25 -8.26 1.91
CA ILE A 21 -5.25 -7.18 1.77
C ILE A 21 -4.59 -5.84 2.10
N PHE A 22 -3.88 -5.75 3.21
CA PHE A 22 -3.17 -4.53 3.60
C PHE A 22 -2.15 -4.15 2.54
N THR A 23 -1.30 -5.06 2.07
CA THR A 23 -0.32 -4.80 1.01
C THR A 23 -0.97 -4.38 -0.29
N TYR A 24 -2.14 -4.93 -0.65
CA TYR A 24 -2.87 -4.54 -1.84
C TYR A 24 -3.51 -3.17 -1.69
N LEU A 25 -4.15 -2.89 -0.55
CA LEU A 25 -4.68 -1.58 -0.21
C LEU A 25 -3.58 -0.53 -0.11
N THR A 26 -2.44 -0.87 0.49
CA THR A 26 -1.24 -0.06 0.58
C THR A 26 -0.60 0.10 -0.80
N ARG A 27 -0.54 -0.89 -1.69
CA ARG A 27 -0.08 -0.67 -3.08
C ARG A 27 -1.05 0.17 -3.88
N LYS A 28 -2.36 -0.07 -3.80
CA LYS A 28 -3.38 0.74 -4.46
C LYS A 28 -3.36 2.16 -3.92
N SER A 29 -3.32 2.31 -2.61
CA SER A 29 -3.27 3.60 -1.92
C SER A 29 -1.93 4.28 -2.10
N LEU A 30 -0.77 3.61 -2.15
CA LEU A 30 0.52 4.22 -2.50
C LEU A 30 0.63 4.49 -3.99
N CYS A 31 0.02 3.71 -4.88
CA CYS A 31 -0.03 4.04 -6.30
C CYS A 31 -1.00 5.20 -6.54
N GLU A 32 -2.11 5.27 -5.81
CA GLU A 32 -3.11 6.35 -5.86
C GLU A 32 -2.59 7.61 -5.17
N ILE A 33 -1.88 7.48 -4.05
CA ILE A 33 -1.18 8.55 -3.32
C ILE A 33 0.07 8.96 -4.10
N ARG A 34 0.93 8.08 -4.64
CA ARG A 34 2.05 8.51 -5.52
C ARG A 34 1.57 9.12 -6.82
N TYR A 35 0.43 8.69 -7.36
CA TYR A 35 -0.17 9.37 -8.50
C TYR A 35 -0.67 10.77 -8.10
N LYS A 36 -1.26 10.91 -6.90
CA LYS A 36 -1.74 12.20 -6.40
C LYS A 36 -0.63 13.14 -5.90
N ASP A 37 0.47 12.59 -5.40
CA ASP A 37 1.64 13.32 -4.88
C ASP A 37 2.57 13.71 -6.05
N GLY A 38 2.84 12.77 -6.96
CA GLY A 38 3.60 13.03 -8.18
C GLY A 38 2.94 14.07 -9.11
N TYR A 39 1.61 14.14 -9.16
CA TYR A 39 0.94 15.21 -9.92
C TYR A 39 1.12 16.59 -9.27
N ARG A 40 1.15 16.68 -7.94
CA ARG A 40 1.35 17.95 -7.22
C ARG A 40 2.79 18.44 -7.30
N GLU A 41 3.76 17.53 -7.23
CA GLU A 41 5.18 17.85 -7.40
C GLU A 41 5.51 18.23 -8.85
N VAL A 42 4.96 17.52 -9.83
CA VAL A 42 5.14 17.83 -11.26
C VAL A 42 4.41 19.13 -11.66
N ALA A 43 3.25 19.43 -11.08
CA ALA A 43 2.57 20.71 -11.29
C ALA A 43 3.34 21.89 -10.67
N ALA A 44 3.97 21.70 -9.51
CA ALA A 44 4.85 22.72 -8.91
C ALA A 44 6.11 22.95 -9.77
N PHE A 45 6.67 21.91 -10.38
CA PHE A 45 7.81 22.04 -11.30
C PHE A 45 7.40 22.69 -12.64
N MET A 46 6.25 22.33 -13.22
CA MET A 46 5.74 22.93 -14.46
C MET A 46 5.24 24.37 -14.28
N ALA A 47 4.73 24.75 -13.11
CA ALA A 47 4.34 26.14 -12.82
C ALA A 47 5.54 27.03 -12.44
N TYR A 48 6.70 26.43 -12.12
CA TYR A 48 7.93 27.14 -11.80
C TYR A 48 8.90 27.28 -12.99
N GLU A 49 8.49 26.90 -14.22
CA GLU A 49 9.25 27.36 -15.40
C GLU A 49 8.96 28.84 -15.64
N SER A 50 9.70 29.60 -14.84
CA SER A 50 9.87 31.03 -14.75
C SER A 50 9.90 31.70 -16.11
N GLY A 51 9.07 32.74 -16.19
CA GLY A 51 9.01 33.67 -17.30
C GLY A 51 10.39 34.08 -17.81
N LYS A 52 10.50 33.99 -19.12
CA LYS A 52 11.46 34.71 -19.96
C LYS A 52 10.67 35.23 -21.14
#